data_AF-A0A8T4LMU9-F1
#
_entry.id   AF-A0A8T4LMU9-F1
#
_cell.length_a   1.000
_cell.length_b   1.000
_cell.length_c   1.000
_cell.angle_alpha   90.00
_cell.angle_beta   90.00
_cell.angle_gamma   90.00
#
_symmetry.space_group_name_H-M   'P 1'
#
loop_
_entity.id
_entity.type
_entity.pdbx_description
1 polymer ?
#
loop_
_entity_poly.entity_id
_entity_poly.type
_entity_poly.pdbx_seq_one_letter_code
_entity_poly.pdbx_strand_id
1 'polypeptide(L)'
;MVVCLAYCSRNDEKRLKQLGKKDSKQLSAKQRSEIYEQLKQFCTFKWAEISAADINKMMAEMNLNDIEAKAMANLIKHIDADVMIDLPDRYAYTFQKRMETFGVKKFEAQHKADENYPIVAAASICAKLLRDKKIA
;
A
#
# COMPACT_ATOMS: atom_id res chain seq x y z
N MET A 1 7.85 9.23 -2.90
CA MET A 1 7.25 8.03 -2.28
C MET A 1 5.79 7.91 -2.71
N VAL A 2 5.31 6.70 -2.94
CA VAL A 2 3.89 6.42 -3.25
C VAL A 2 3.40 5.33 -2.29
N VAL A 3 2.33 5.62 -1.55
CA VAL A 3 1.63 4.64 -0.70
C VAL A 3 0.24 4.44 -1.28
N CYS A 4 -0.18 3.20 -1.53
CA CYS A 4 -1.51 2.90 -2.08
C CYS A 4 -2.29 1.98 -1.14
N LEU A 5 -3.59 2.21 -1.07
CA LEU A 5 -4.61 1.40 -0.42
C LEU A 5 -5.50 0.81 -1.50
N ALA A 6 -5.75 -0.49 -1.41
CA ALA A 6 -6.77 -1.18 -2.21
C ALA A 6 -7.91 -1.63 -1.29
N TYR A 7 -9.15 -1.42 -1.74
CA TYR A 7 -10.36 -1.83 -1.04
C TYR A 7 -11.26 -2.59 -2.02
N CYS A 8 -11.63 -3.83 -1.69
CA CYS A 8 -12.52 -4.65 -2.51
C CYS A 8 -13.47 -5.44 -1.61
N SER A 9 -14.62 -5.83 -2.17
CA SER A 9 -15.57 -6.70 -1.45
C SER A 9 -14.96 -8.08 -1.18
N ARG A 10 -15.30 -8.69 -0.05
CA ARG A 10 -14.94 -10.10 0.24
C ARG A 10 -15.47 -11.06 -0.84
N ASN A 11 -16.56 -10.70 -1.53
CA ASN A 11 -17.11 -11.52 -2.63
C ASN A 11 -16.17 -11.59 -3.85
N ASP A 12 -15.28 -10.62 -4.02
CA ASP A 12 -14.32 -10.58 -5.13
C ASP A 12 -13.01 -11.32 -4.83
N GLU A 13 -12.87 -11.97 -3.67
CA GLU A 13 -11.63 -12.64 -3.25
C GLU A 13 -11.11 -13.63 -4.30
N LYS A 14 -11.99 -14.38 -4.99
CA LYS A 14 -11.59 -15.30 -6.06
C LYS A 14 -10.98 -14.57 -7.26
N ARG A 15 -11.62 -13.47 -7.71
CA ARG A 15 -11.12 -12.63 -8.82
C ARG A 15 -9.80 -11.97 -8.44
N LEU A 16 -9.72 -11.47 -7.21
CA LEU A 16 -8.52 -10.88 -6.65
C LEU A 16 -7.36 -11.88 -6.58
N LYS A 17 -7.60 -13.13 -6.18
CA LYS A 17 -6.59 -14.21 -6.20
C LYS A 17 -6.09 -14.54 -7.61
N GLN A 18 -6.98 -14.53 -8.61
CA GLN A 18 -6.60 -14.79 -10.00
C GLN A 18 -5.68 -13.71 -10.57
N LEU A 19 -5.93 -12.43 -10.22
CA LEU A 19 -5.15 -11.30 -10.71
C LEU A 19 -3.92 -11.00 -9.85
N GLY A 20 -4.01 -11.21 -8.53
CA GLY A 20 -3.03 -10.81 -7.53
C GLY A 20 -1.94 -11.84 -7.23
N LYS A 21 -2.05 -13.09 -7.71
CA LYS A 21 -1.02 -14.14 -7.51
C LYS A 21 0.23 -13.99 -8.38
N LYS A 22 0.23 -13.09 -9.36
CA LYS A 22 1.42 -12.87 -10.18
C LYS A 22 2.41 -12.04 -9.35
N ASP A 23 3.58 -12.61 -9.09
CA ASP A 23 4.69 -11.93 -8.43
C ASP A 23 4.91 -10.56 -9.07
N SER A 24 4.41 -9.50 -8.43
CA SER A 24 4.34 -8.17 -9.03
C SER A 24 5.72 -7.59 -9.34
N LYS A 25 6.77 -8.19 -8.75
CA LYS A 25 8.18 -7.89 -8.97
C LYS A 25 8.68 -8.41 -10.33
N GLN A 26 8.06 -9.45 -10.89
CA GLN A 26 8.40 -10.01 -12.21
C GLN A 26 7.56 -9.41 -13.34
N LEU A 27 6.54 -8.61 -13.01
CA LEU A 27 5.71 -7.95 -14.00
C LEU A 27 6.45 -6.78 -14.66
N SER A 28 6.34 -6.68 -15.98
CA SER A 28 6.67 -5.46 -16.73
C SER A 28 5.70 -4.33 -16.41
N ALA A 29 6.08 -3.08 -16.73
CA ALA A 29 5.20 -1.92 -16.57
C ALA A 29 3.87 -2.08 -17.33
N LYS A 30 3.92 -2.66 -18.55
CA LYS A 30 2.75 -2.98 -19.36
C LYS A 30 1.82 -3.97 -18.65
N GLN A 31 2.36 -5.08 -18.14
CA GLN A 31 1.57 -6.08 -17.41
C GLN A 31 0.97 -5.51 -16.12
N ARG A 32 1.71 -4.67 -15.37
CA ARG A 32 1.15 -3.96 -14.21
C ARG A 32 -0.03 -3.09 -14.60
N SER A 33 0.07 -2.36 -15.72
CA SER A 33 -1.03 -1.54 -16.24
C SER A 33 -2.25 -2.40 -16.59
N GLU A 34 -2.08 -3.49 -17.34
CA GLU A 34 -3.17 -4.39 -17.74
C GLU A 34 -3.88 -5.03 -16.54
N ILE A 35 -3.13 -5.42 -15.50
CA ILE A 35 -3.71 -5.99 -14.28
C ILE A 35 -4.43 -4.90 -13.47
N TYR A 36 -3.85 -3.71 -13.34
CA TYR A 36 -4.50 -2.59 -12.67
C TYR A 36 -5.84 -2.23 -13.33
N GLU A 37 -5.89 -2.21 -14.66
CA GLU A 37 -7.12 -1.96 -15.43
C GLU A 37 -8.22 -3.00 -15.18
N GLN A 38 -7.86 -4.24 -14.85
CA GLN A 38 -8.82 -5.28 -14.46
C GLN A 38 -9.23 -5.14 -12.99
N LEU A 39 -8.27 -4.87 -12.10
CA LEU A 39 -8.53 -4.68 -10.67
C LEU A 39 -9.47 -3.50 -10.40
N LYS A 40 -9.29 -2.38 -11.10
CA LYS A 40 -10.12 -1.17 -10.90
C LYS A 40 -11.60 -1.36 -11.25
N GLN A 41 -11.97 -2.46 -11.92
CA GLN A 41 -13.37 -2.79 -12.23
C GLN A 41 -14.15 -3.25 -10.99
N PHE A 42 -13.47 -3.68 -9.92
CA PHE A 42 -14.10 -4.21 -8.72
C PHE A 42 -13.39 -3.85 -7.41
N CYS A 43 -12.22 -3.21 -7.50
CA CYS A 43 -11.49 -2.65 -6.38
C CYS A 43 -11.45 -1.12 -6.48
N THR A 44 -11.62 -0.46 -5.34
CA THR A 44 -11.36 0.97 -5.18
C THR A 44 -9.91 1.17 -4.72
N PHE A 45 -9.23 2.13 -5.33
CA PHE A 45 -7.86 2.49 -4.94
C PHE A 45 -7.82 3.92 -4.40
N LYS A 46 -7.05 4.13 -3.33
CA LYS A 46 -6.67 5.44 -2.81
C LYS A 46 -5.16 5.47 -2.65
N TRP A 47 -4.52 6.62 -2.79
CA TRP A 47 -3.08 6.71 -2.63
C TRP A 47 -2.65 8.07 -2.11
N ALA A 48 -1.44 8.08 -1.54
CA ALA A 48 -0.72 9.27 -1.14
C ALA A 48 0.59 9.33 -1.95
N GLU A 49 0.84 10.46 -2.58
CA GLU A 49 2.10 10.77 -3.25
C GLU A 49 2.83 11.83 -2.42
N ILE A 50 4.08 11.56 -2.07
CA ILE A 50 4.94 12.51 -1.36
C ILE A 50 6.19 12.73 -2.22
N SER A 51 6.41 13.97 -2.63
CA SER A 51 7.55 14.33 -3.47
C SER A 51 8.87 14.18 -2.71
N ALA A 52 10.00 14.03 -3.43
CA ALA A 52 11.32 13.98 -2.80
C ALA A 52 11.62 15.28 -2.02
N ALA A 53 11.20 16.44 -2.53
CA ALA A 53 11.38 17.71 -1.86
C ALA A 53 10.59 17.79 -0.54
N ASP A 54 9.36 17.26 -0.51
CA ASP A 54 8.55 17.23 0.71
C ASP A 54 9.09 16.21 1.71
N ILE A 55 9.57 15.05 1.25
CA ILE A 55 10.27 14.08 2.12
C ILE A 55 11.47 14.76 2.78
N ASN A 56 12.32 15.46 2.02
CA ASN A 56 13.49 16.15 2.57
C ASN A 56 13.10 17.20 3.63
N LYS A 57 12.01 17.94 3.42
CA LYS A 57 11.50 18.89 4.42
C LYS A 57 11.00 18.18 5.68
N MET A 58 10.20 17.12 5.51
CA MET A 58 9.65 16.35 6.63
C MET A 58 10.75 15.63 7.43
N MET A 59 11.84 15.24 6.76
CA MET A 59 12.99 14.59 7.39
C MET A 59 13.75 15.48 8.38
N ALA A 60 13.46 16.78 8.42
CA ALA A 60 13.95 17.67 9.47
C ALA A 60 13.30 17.40 10.85
N GLU A 61 12.10 16.80 10.87
CA GLU A 61 11.31 16.59 12.10
C GLU A 61 11.06 15.11 12.43
N MET A 62 11.10 14.22 11.43
CA MET A 62 10.81 12.80 11.62
C MET A 62 11.58 11.92 10.63
N ASN A 63 11.79 10.64 10.94
CA ASN A 63 12.52 9.75 10.02
C ASN A 63 11.61 9.23 8.88
N LEU A 64 12.20 8.57 7.88
CA LEU A 64 11.45 8.07 6.72
C LEU A 64 10.33 7.09 7.08
N ASN A 65 10.54 6.22 8.07
CA ASN A 65 9.52 5.27 8.53
C ASN A 65 8.34 6.00 9.18
N ASP A 66 8.57 7.12 9.88
CA ASP A 66 7.48 7.97 10.41
C ASP A 66 6.68 8.60 9.27
N ILE A 67 7.35 9.09 8.22
CA ILE A 67 6.68 9.68 7.05
C ILE A 67 5.80 8.62 6.37
N GLU A 68 6.33 7.40 6.19
CA GLU A 68 5.61 6.28 5.60
C GLU A 68 4.42 5.83 6.46
N ALA A 69 4.63 5.63 7.76
CA ALA A 69 3.57 5.30 8.70
C ALA A 69 2.48 6.38 8.75
N LYS A 70 2.84 7.67 8.71
CA LYS A 70 1.89 8.78 8.66
C LYS A 70 1.04 8.74 7.40
N ALA A 71 1.65 8.48 6.24
CA ALA A 71 0.94 8.33 4.98
C ALA A 71 -0.03 7.13 5.00
N MET A 72 0.44 5.96 5.47
CA MET A 72 -0.38 4.76 5.62
C MET A 72 -1.56 5.01 6.58
N ALA A 73 -1.28 5.59 7.75
CA ALA A 73 -2.29 5.91 8.75
C ALA A 73 -3.38 6.84 8.18
N ASN A 74 -3.00 7.90 7.48
CA ASN A 74 -3.96 8.82 6.86
C ASN A 74 -4.86 8.14 5.82
N LEU A 75 -4.34 7.15 5.08
CA LEU A 75 -5.16 6.40 4.11
C LEU A 75 -6.19 5.50 4.77
N ILE A 76 -5.89 4.95 5.95
CA ILE A 76 -6.75 3.94 6.61
C ILE A 76 -7.53 4.46 7.82
N LYS A 77 -7.27 5.69 8.28
CA LYS A 77 -7.88 6.29 9.50
C LYS A 77 -9.41 6.25 9.54
N HIS A 78 -10.05 6.31 8.38
CA HIS A 78 -11.52 6.33 8.23
C HIS A 78 -12.07 5.06 7.59
N ILE A 79 -11.29 3.99 7.56
CA ILE A 79 -11.70 2.70 6.99
C ILE A 79 -12.34 1.86 8.09
N ASP A 80 -13.60 1.50 7.91
CA ASP A 80 -14.30 0.52 8.75
C ASP A 80 -14.26 -0.87 8.11
N ALA A 81 -13.06 -1.44 8.06
CA ALA A 81 -12.81 -2.78 7.54
C ALA A 81 -11.55 -3.38 8.17
N ASP A 82 -11.32 -4.68 7.96
CA ASP A 82 -10.06 -5.31 8.31
C ASP A 82 -8.97 -4.84 7.34
N VAL A 83 -7.85 -4.36 7.88
CA VAL A 83 -6.74 -3.78 7.12
C VAL A 83 -5.52 -4.67 7.27
N MET A 84 -4.94 -5.07 6.14
CA MET A 84 -3.64 -5.74 6.08
C MET A 84 -2.61 -4.80 5.42
N ILE A 85 -1.46 -4.65 6.05
CA ILE A 85 -0.38 -3.76 5.62
C ILE A 85 0.89 -4.58 5.36
N ASP A 86 1.60 -4.27 4.27
CA ASP A 86 2.96 -4.75 4.07
C ASP A 86 3.90 -3.99 5.01
N LEU A 87 4.47 -4.70 5.98
CA LEU A 87 5.20 -4.11 7.10
C LEU A 87 6.52 -3.46 6.61
N PRO A 88 6.68 -2.12 6.71
CA PRO A 88 7.91 -1.46 6.25
C PRO A 88 9.03 -1.50 7.31
N ASP A 89 8.68 -1.50 8.60
CA ASP A 89 9.66 -1.56 9.68
C ASP A 89 10.21 -2.97 9.89
N ARG A 90 11.42 -3.08 10.42
CA ARG A 90 12.03 -4.36 10.82
C ARG A 90 11.14 -5.17 11.78
N TYR A 91 10.43 -4.49 12.67
CA TYR A 91 9.63 -5.12 13.71
C TYR A 91 8.19 -4.58 13.71
N ALA A 92 7.21 -5.50 13.79
CA ALA A 92 5.79 -5.12 13.83
C ALA A 92 5.45 -4.19 15.01
N TYR A 93 6.09 -4.40 16.17
CA TYR A 93 5.82 -3.58 17.36
C TYR A 93 6.28 -2.12 17.21
N THR A 94 7.34 -1.85 16.44
CA THR A 94 7.78 -0.47 16.19
C THR A 94 6.80 0.22 15.26
N PHE A 95 6.36 -0.48 14.21
CA PHE A 95 5.34 0.02 13.30
C PHE A 95 4.02 0.29 14.00
N GLN A 96 3.57 -0.61 14.88
CA GLN A 96 2.38 -0.43 15.73
C GLN A 96 2.44 0.90 16.49
N LYS A 97 3.53 1.16 17.22
CA LYS A 97 3.70 2.41 17.98
C LYS A 97 3.65 3.66 17.11
N ARG A 98 4.24 3.61 15.90
CA ARG A 98 4.17 4.73 14.94
C ARG A 98 2.73 4.96 14.47
N MET A 99 2.03 3.90 14.05
CA MET A 99 0.64 3.98 13.59
C MET A 99 -0.30 4.51 14.67
N GLU A 100 -0.09 4.10 15.93
CA GLU A 100 -0.84 4.61 17.09
C GLU A 100 -0.64 6.11 17.31
N THR A 101 0.58 6.61 17.11
CA THR A 101 0.91 8.04 17.19
C THR A 101 0.12 8.86 16.16
N PHE A 102 -0.24 8.26 15.02
CA PHE A 102 -1.07 8.87 14.00
C PHE A 102 -2.57 8.53 14.12
N GLY A 103 -2.96 7.88 15.22
CA GLY A 103 -4.37 7.63 15.58
C GLY A 103 -4.98 6.38 14.97
N VAL A 104 -4.18 5.42 14.51
CA VAL A 104 -4.65 4.12 14.00
C VAL A 104 -4.21 3.01 14.95
N LYS A 105 -5.18 2.25 15.46
CA LYS A 105 -4.93 1.14 16.40
C LYS A 105 -5.29 -0.24 15.83
N LYS A 106 -6.23 -0.31 14.89
CA LYS A 106 -6.78 -1.56 14.36
C LYS A 106 -6.27 -1.80 12.94
N PHE A 107 -5.29 -2.68 12.82
CA PHE A 107 -4.77 -3.21 11.56
C PHE A 107 -3.91 -4.44 11.84
N GLU A 108 -3.62 -5.21 10.80
CA GLU A 108 -2.59 -6.25 10.82
C GLU A 108 -1.46 -5.85 9.88
N ALA A 109 -0.22 -6.13 10.26
CA ALA A 109 0.95 -5.86 9.43
C ALA A 109 1.89 -7.07 9.43
N GLN A 110 2.29 -7.50 8.24
CA GLN A 110 3.18 -8.65 8.06
C GLN A 110 4.25 -8.35 7.03
N HIS A 111 5.42 -8.94 7.20
CA HIS A 111 6.47 -8.87 6.19
C HIS A 111 6.04 -9.59 4.93
N LYS A 112 6.31 -9.00 3.76
CA LYS A 112 5.96 -9.58 2.45
C LYS A 112 4.47 -9.87 2.36
N ALA A 113 3.64 -8.98 2.88
CA ALA A 113 2.20 -9.16 2.82
C ALA A 113 1.70 -9.11 1.36
N ASP A 114 2.42 -8.42 0.48
CA ASP A 114 2.12 -8.40 -0.96
C ASP A 114 2.31 -9.77 -1.66
N GLU A 115 3.09 -10.68 -1.08
CA GLU A 115 3.28 -12.04 -1.59
C GLU A 115 2.18 -13.00 -1.11
N ASN A 116 1.60 -12.74 0.07
CA ASN A 116 0.67 -13.65 0.74
C ASN A 116 -0.80 -13.21 0.66
N TYR A 117 -1.05 -11.90 0.53
CA TYR A 117 -2.38 -11.31 0.56
C TYR A 117 -2.69 -10.62 -0.78
N PRO A 118 -3.63 -11.18 -1.58
CA PRO A 118 -3.97 -10.63 -2.89
C PRO A 118 -4.41 -9.16 -2.87
N ILE A 119 -5.04 -8.69 -1.78
CA ILE A 119 -5.43 -7.29 -1.61
C ILE A 119 -4.22 -6.37 -1.47
N VAL A 120 -3.19 -6.81 -0.75
CA VAL A 120 -1.93 -6.08 -0.59
C VAL A 120 -1.14 -6.14 -1.90
N ALA A 121 -1.16 -7.26 -2.61
CA ALA A 121 -0.59 -7.37 -3.96
C ALA A 121 -1.22 -6.35 -4.92
N ALA A 122 -2.55 -6.19 -4.89
CA ALA A 122 -3.26 -5.19 -5.69
C ALA A 122 -2.83 -3.76 -5.34
N ALA A 123 -2.72 -3.42 -4.05
CA ALA A 123 -2.20 -2.12 -3.61
C ALA A 123 -0.74 -1.89 -4.08
N SER A 124 0.10 -2.93 -4.02
CA SER A 124 1.49 -2.92 -4.48
C SER A 124 1.60 -2.67 -6.00
N ILE A 125 0.71 -3.27 -6.80
CA ILE A 125 0.60 -3.02 -8.25
C ILE A 125 0.27 -1.55 -8.51
N CYS A 126 -0.74 -1.01 -7.83
CA CYS A 126 -1.13 0.41 -7.90
C CYS A 126 0.06 1.34 -7.57
N ALA A 127 0.73 1.13 -6.44
CA ALA A 127 1.85 1.96 -6.01
C ALA A 127 3.02 1.94 -7.00
N LYS A 128 3.40 0.76 -7.51
CA LYS A 128 4.47 0.62 -8.52
C LYS A 128 4.10 1.29 -9.83
N LEU A 129 2.86 1.12 -10.33
CA LEU A 129 2.40 1.76 -11.55
C LEU A 129 2.45 3.29 -11.47
N LEU A 130 1.97 3.85 -10.36
CA LEU A 130 1.99 5.30 -10.12
C LEU A 130 3.42 5.83 -10.02
N ARG A 131 4.31 5.12 -9.31
CA ARG A 131 5.73 5.48 -9.21
C ARG A 131 6.42 5.46 -10.56
N ASP A 132 6.23 4.40 -11.34
CA ASP A 132 6.90 4.24 -12.63
C ASP A 132 6.48 5.34 -13.62
N LYS A 133 5.20 5.77 -13.60
CA LYS A 133 4.69 6.91 -14.39
C LYS A 133 5.33 8.26 -14.05
N LYS A 134 5.96 8.40 -12.89
CA LYS A 134 6.63 9.64 -12.45
C LYS A 134 8.11 9.68 -12.81
N ILE A 135 8.69 8.52 -13.16
CA ILE A 135 10.11 8.37 -13.50
C ILE A 135 10.28 8.30 -15.03
N ALA A 136 9.23 7.93 -15.76
CA ALA A 136 9.16 7.98 -17.23
C ALA A 136 9.01 9.43 -17.72
#